data_AF-A0A2S6GWM6-F1
#
_entry.id   AF-A0A2S6GWM6-F1
#
_cell.length_a   1.000
_cell.length_b   1.000
_cell.length_c   1.000
_cell.angle_alpha   90.00
_cell.angle_beta   90.00
_cell.angle_gamma   90.00
#
_symmetry.space_group_name_H-M   'P 1'
#
loop_
_entity.id
_entity.type
_entity.pdbx_description
1 polymer ?
#
loop_
_entity_poly.entity_id
_entity_poly.type
_entity_poly.pdbx_seq_one_letter_code
_entity_poly.pdbx_strand_id
1 'polypeptide(L)'
;MPLTVERARELTADLTSGSEGRVREAIAVSPDQPLDDGFVTSLAGTPVEFDVSSFQAAEGGRAKVSARVGGAVWTVWLVAVDGQWLISSTEAAQ
;
A
#
# COMPACT_ATOMS: atom_id res chain seq x y z
N MET A 1 -10.37 3.96 11.73
CA MET A 1 -10.52 5.00 10.67
C MET A 1 -10.74 4.30 9.34
N PRO A 2 -11.75 4.66 8.53
CA PRO A 2 -11.89 4.07 7.19
C PRO A 2 -10.76 4.51 6.25
N LEU A 3 -10.43 3.69 5.24
CA LEU A 3 -9.59 4.14 4.13
C LEU A 3 -10.38 5.13 3.27
N THR A 4 -9.81 6.28 2.94
CA THR A 4 -10.42 7.28 2.06
C THR A 4 -9.89 7.14 0.64
N VAL A 5 -10.65 7.63 -0.35
CA VAL A 5 -10.22 7.68 -1.76
C VAL A 5 -8.96 8.54 -1.92
N GLU A 6 -8.86 9.64 -1.18
CA GLU A 6 -7.69 10.52 -1.18
C GLU A 6 -6.45 9.77 -0.67
N ARG A 7 -6.54 9.12 0.50
CA ARG A 7 -5.40 8.38 1.04
C ARG A 7 -4.99 7.21 0.15
N ALA A 8 -5.96 6.52 -0.46
CA ALA A 8 -5.67 5.45 -1.41
C ALA A 8 -4.91 5.96 -2.65
N ARG A 9 -5.21 7.17 -3.14
CA ARG A 9 -4.48 7.81 -4.23
C ARG A 9 -3.06 8.21 -3.82
N GLU A 10 -2.89 8.74 -2.61
CA GLU A 10 -1.56 9.04 -2.06
C GLU A 10 -0.71 7.77 -1.96
N LEU A 11 -1.26 6.70 -1.39
CA LEU A 11 -0.59 5.40 -1.30
C LEU A 11 -0.12 4.91 -2.67
N THR A 12 -0.99 4.97 -3.70
CA THR A 12 -0.59 4.63 -5.07
C THR A 12 0.55 5.53 -5.55
N ALA A 13 0.41 6.87 -5.43
CA ALA A 13 1.38 7.82 -5.95
C ALA A 13 2.75 7.68 -5.29
N ASP A 14 2.78 7.38 -3.99
CA ASP A 14 3.99 7.15 -3.21
C ASP A 14 4.63 5.80 -3.55
N LEU A 15 3.84 4.72 -3.57
CA LEU A 15 4.29 3.36 -3.89
C LEU A 15 4.87 3.25 -5.31
N THR A 16 4.28 3.93 -6.30
CA THR A 16 4.67 3.83 -7.71
C THR A 16 5.60 4.97 -8.14
N SER A 17 6.15 5.73 -7.19
CA SER A 17 6.93 6.94 -7.46
C SER A 17 8.32 6.68 -8.06
N GLY A 18 8.87 5.47 -7.86
CA GLY A 18 10.27 5.16 -8.15
C GLY A 18 11.27 5.86 -7.22
N SER A 19 10.82 6.47 -6.12
CA SER A 19 11.65 7.10 -5.11
C SER A 19 11.58 6.29 -3.82
N GLU A 20 12.72 5.81 -3.31
CA GLU A 20 12.76 5.05 -2.07
C GLU A 20 12.08 5.80 -0.91
N GLY A 21 12.40 7.10 -0.76
CA GLY A 21 11.82 7.94 0.28
C GLY A 21 10.30 8.01 0.21
N ARG A 22 9.73 8.18 -0.98
CA ARG A 22 8.27 8.17 -1.13
C ARG A 22 7.67 6.79 -0.95
N VAL A 23 8.32 5.73 -1.44
CA VAL A 23 7.85 4.36 -1.22
C VAL A 23 7.75 4.05 0.27
N ARG A 24 8.67 4.55 1.10
CA ARG A 24 8.61 4.44 2.57
C ARG A 24 7.38 5.10 3.20
N GLU A 25 6.87 6.18 2.61
CA GLU A 25 5.62 6.84 3.05
C GLU A 25 4.35 6.02 2.73
N ALA A 26 4.48 4.96 1.92
CA ALA A 26 3.38 4.07 1.56
C ALA A 26 3.40 2.73 2.29
N ILE A 27 4.53 2.30 2.84
CA ILE A 27 4.71 0.96 3.41
C ILE A 27 5.10 0.98 4.88
N ALA A 28 4.60 0.03 5.65
CA ALA A 28 4.91 -0.13 7.07
C ALA A 28 6.16 -0.99 7.26
N VAL A 29 7.33 -0.39 7.06
CA VAL A 29 8.65 -1.01 7.31
C VAL A 29 9.41 -0.26 8.38
N SER A 30 10.42 -0.90 8.98
CA SER A 30 11.32 -0.20 9.91
C SER A 30 12.08 0.92 9.19
N PRO A 31 12.27 2.11 9.79
CA PRO A 31 13.04 3.19 9.16
C PRO A 31 14.48 2.79 8.83
N ASP A 32 15.08 1.91 9.62
CA ASP A 32 16.45 1.42 9.43
C ASP A 32 16.54 0.25 8.43
N GLN A 33 15.41 -0.31 8.00
CA GLN A 33 15.41 -1.41 7.04
C GLN A 33 15.66 -0.85 5.63
N PRO A 34 16.75 -1.23 4.94
CA PRO A 34 16.96 -0.84 3.55
C PRO A 34 15.86 -1.44 2.67
N LEU A 35 15.37 -0.67 1.72
CA LEU A 35 14.51 -1.20 0.67
C LEU A 35 15.37 -1.77 -0.45
N ASP A 36 14.88 -2.84 -1.07
CA ASP A 36 15.53 -3.40 -2.25
C ASP A 36 15.34 -2.45 -3.45
N ASP A 37 16.43 -2.03 -4.07
CA ASP A 37 16.40 -1.12 -5.23
C ASP A 37 15.63 -1.72 -6.40
N GLY A 38 15.72 -3.06 -6.57
CA GLY A 38 14.97 -3.81 -7.57
C GLY A 38 13.46 -3.70 -7.34
N PHE A 39 13.02 -3.83 -6.09
CA PHE A 39 11.63 -3.64 -5.68
C PHE A 39 11.13 -2.22 -6.00
N VAL A 40 11.85 -1.17 -5.55
CA VAL A 40 11.48 0.23 -5.82
C VAL A 40 11.38 0.51 -7.32
N THR A 41 12.35 0.00 -8.10
CA THR A 41 12.38 0.16 -9.56
C THR A 41 11.24 -0.60 -10.22
N SER A 42 10.93 -1.82 -9.75
CA SER A 42 9.87 -2.65 -10.34
C SER A 42 8.47 -2.05 -10.17
N LEU A 43 8.24 -1.31 -9.09
CA LEU A 43 6.96 -0.67 -8.80
C LEU A 43 6.80 0.68 -9.51
N ALA A 44 7.89 1.31 -9.93
CA ALA A 44 7.87 2.61 -10.58
C ALA A 44 6.95 2.59 -11.81
N GLY A 45 5.91 3.44 -11.80
CA GLY A 45 4.93 3.53 -12.88
C GLY A 45 4.00 2.33 -13.03
N THR A 46 4.04 1.34 -12.13
CA THR A 46 3.10 0.21 -12.15
C THR A 46 1.68 0.72 -11.88
N PRO A 47 0.68 0.40 -12.72
CA PRO A 47 -0.70 0.80 -12.45
C PRO A 47 -1.24 0.10 -11.19
N VAL A 48 -1.62 0.89 -10.18
CA VAL A 48 -2.21 0.42 -8.92
C VAL A 48 -3.52 1.16 -8.65
N GLU A 49 -4.62 0.42 -8.54
CA GLU A 49 -5.95 0.95 -8.25
C GLU A 49 -6.54 0.25 -7.02
N PHE A 50 -6.72 0.99 -5.94
CA PHE A 50 -7.39 0.48 -4.73
C PHE A 50 -8.91 0.54 -4.87
N ASP A 51 -9.59 -0.57 -4.57
CA ASP A 51 -11.03 -0.59 -4.39
C ASP A 51 -11.37 -0.23 -2.93
N VAL A 52 -11.52 1.06 -2.65
CA VAL A 52 -11.86 1.55 -1.31
C VAL A 52 -13.19 0.98 -0.78
N SER A 53 -14.11 0.58 -1.65
CA SER A 53 -15.38 -0.02 -1.24
C SER A 53 -15.21 -1.40 -0.62
N SER A 54 -14.11 -2.09 -0.92
CA SER A 54 -13.74 -3.38 -0.35
C SER A 54 -13.03 -3.29 1.01
N PHE A 55 -12.83 -2.07 1.53
CA PHE A 55 -12.11 -1.86 2.78
C PHE A 55 -12.78 -2.56 3.96
N GLN A 56 -11.99 -3.36 4.68
CA GLN A 56 -12.42 -4.08 5.89
C GLN A 56 -11.42 -3.81 7.01
N ALA A 57 -11.85 -3.03 8.02
CA ALA A 57 -11.07 -2.85 9.24
C ALA A 57 -11.11 -4.12 10.10
N ALA A 58 -9.99 -4.45 10.73
CA ALA A 58 -9.83 -5.48 11.73
C ALA A 58 -9.42 -4.84 13.08
N GLU A 59 -9.46 -5.63 14.15
CA GLU A 59 -9.00 -5.18 15.46
C GLU A 59 -7.51 -4.82 15.47
N GLY A 60 -7.11 -3.94 16.39
CA GLY A 60 -5.70 -3.59 16.59
C GLY A 60 -5.08 -2.70 15.51
N GLY A 61 -5.89 -1.87 14.84
CA GLY A 61 -5.37 -0.91 13.84
C GLY A 61 -4.90 -1.58 12.56
N ARG A 62 -5.49 -2.72 12.20
CA ARG A 62 -5.23 -3.43 10.95
C ARG A 62 -6.42 -3.31 10.02
N ALA A 63 -6.21 -3.46 8.73
CA ALA A 63 -7.28 -3.55 7.76
C ALA A 63 -6.82 -4.34 6.53
N LYS A 64 -7.76 -4.65 5.65
CA LYS A 64 -7.46 -5.11 4.30
C LYS A 64 -8.33 -4.39 3.28
N VAL A 65 -7.83 -4.32 2.05
CA VAL A 65 -8.49 -3.73 0.90
C VAL A 65 -8.06 -4.49 -0.36
N SER A 66 -8.94 -4.62 -1.33
CA SER A 66 -8.57 -5.15 -2.65
C SER A 66 -7.93 -4.06 -3.51
N ALA A 67 -6.93 -4.43 -4.29
CA ALA A 67 -6.32 -3.55 -5.29
C ALA A 67 -6.07 -4.28 -6.60
N ARG A 68 -6.15 -3.57 -7.72
CA ARG A 68 -5.69 -4.05 -9.02
C ARG A 68 -4.27 -3.53 -9.26
N VAL A 69 -3.32 -4.44 -9.44
CA VAL A 69 -1.90 -4.14 -9.67
C VAL A 69 -1.49 -4.79 -10.99
N GLY A 70 -1.13 -3.98 -11.99
CA GLY A 70 -0.72 -4.48 -13.30
C GLY A 70 -1.76 -5.39 -13.99
N GLY A 71 -3.04 -5.22 -13.67
CA GLY A 71 -4.15 -6.03 -14.19
C GLY A 71 -4.57 -7.23 -13.33
N ALA A 72 -3.78 -7.63 -12.34
CA ALA A 72 -4.12 -8.70 -11.38
C ALA A 72 -4.77 -8.12 -10.12
N VAL A 73 -5.68 -8.88 -9.49
CA VAL A 73 -6.31 -8.48 -8.22
C VAL A 73 -5.53 -9.03 -7.04
N TRP A 74 -5.28 -8.18 -6.06
CA TRP A 74 -4.51 -8.48 -4.85
C TRP A 74 -5.32 -8.10 -3.62
N THR A 75 -5.13 -8.85 -2.54
CA THR A 75 -5.48 -8.41 -1.18
C THR A 75 -4.30 -7.63 -0.63
N VAL A 76 -4.54 -6.39 -0.22
CA VAL A 76 -3.55 -5.51 0.40
C VAL A 76 -3.89 -5.36 1.86
N TRP A 77 -2.96 -5.75 2.72
CA TRP A 77 -3.06 -5.59 4.16
C TRP A 77 -2.49 -4.24 4.57
N LEU A 78 -3.23 -3.57 5.45
CA LEU A 78 -2.92 -2.23 5.94
C LEU A 78 -2.74 -2.24 7.45
N VAL A 79 -1.87 -1.37 7.95
CA VAL A 79 -1.72 -1.06 9.37
C VAL A 79 -1.76 0.45 9.57
N ALA A 80 -2.38 0.89 10.66
CA ALA A 80 -2.44 2.29 11.04
C ALA A 80 -1.14 2.68 11.79
N VAL A 81 -0.38 3.61 11.21
CA VAL A 81 0.83 4.20 11.80
C VAL A 81 0.61 5.70 11.87
N ASP A 82 0.77 6.29 13.05
CA ASP A 82 0.55 7.73 13.30
C ASP A 82 -0.77 8.29 12.73
N GLY A 83 -1.82 7.47 12.77
CA GLY A 83 -3.15 7.84 12.27
C GLY A 83 -3.33 7.74 10.76
N GLN A 84 -2.36 7.21 10.02
CA GLN A 84 -2.44 6.97 8.58
C GLN A 84 -2.37 5.48 8.25
N TRP A 85 -3.08 5.05 7.20
CA TRP A 85 -2.97 3.68 6.69
C TRP A 85 -1.73 3.55 5.82
N LEU A 86 -0.92 2.52 6.11
CA LEU A 86 0.26 2.09 5.34
C LEU A 86 0.14 0.62 4.95
N ILE A 87 0.79 0.22 3.86
CA ILE A 87 0.77 -1.15 3.35
C ILE A 87 1.73 -2.00 4.16
N SER A 88 1.24 -3.06 4.80
CA SER A 88 2.08 -4.00 5.56
C SER A 88 2.47 -5.22 4.75
N SER A 89 1.58 -5.70 3.89
CA SER A 89 1.80 -6.88 3.04
C SER A 89 0.77 -6.96 1.91
N THR A 90 1.06 -7.80 0.91
CA THR A 90 0.18 -8.07 -0.23
C THR A 90 0.11 -9.57 -0.48
N GLU A 91 -1.08 -10.07 -0.80
CA GLU A 91 -1.32 -11.48 -1.13
C GLU A 91 -2.16 -11.55 -2.40
N ALA A 92 -1.87 -12.51 -3.29
CA ALA A 92 -2.67 -12.69 -4.49
C ALA A 92 -4.12 -13.02 -4.10
N ALA A 93 -5.09 -12.33 -4.68
CA ALA A 93 -6.49 -12.67 -4.46
C ALA A 93 -6.76 -14.02 -5.15
N GLN A 94 -7.23 -15.01 -4.39
CA GLN A 94 -7.64 -16.31 -4.92
C GLN A 94 -8.99 -16.23 -5.63
#